data_AF-A0A8J4DUH8-F1
#
_entry.id   AF-A0A8J4DUH8-F1
#
_cell.length_a   1.000
_cell.length_b   1.000
_cell.length_c   1.000
_cell.angle_alpha   90.00
_cell.angle_beta   90.00
_cell.angle_gamma   90.00
#
_symmetry.space_group_name_H-M   'P 1'
#
loop_
_entity.id
_entity.type
_entity.pdbx_description
1 polymer ?
#
loop_
_entity_poly.entity_id
_entity_poly.type
_entity_poly.pdbx_seq_one_letter_code
_entity_poly.pdbx_strand_id
1 'polypeptide(L)'
;MAAEVTIRADQKTFEHFARALDREAGSRAMLRDAADSIEDAISPATQQARGAILAMRSAGLPHGGEPLRAAIAAGVDEHVVLKPRSAGVKVVASSKGMPRWFTQAPKRTNARRGWTHPVYGRTGVLVRQIGAPGWFDDTLARHAPAARRAVVDAMHDSAKRIERG
;
A
#
# COMPACT_ATOMS: atom_id res chain seq x y z
N MET A 1 13.04 7.34 -2.19
CA MET A 1 12.16 7.07 -1.03
C MET A 1 10.75 6.86 -1.56
N ALA A 2 10.19 5.67 -1.31
CA ALA A 2 8.83 5.28 -1.68
C ALA A 2 7.76 6.21 -1.08
N ALA A 3 6.55 6.20 -1.64
CA ALA A 3 5.38 6.73 -0.93
C ALA A 3 4.87 5.61 0.00
N GLU A 4 4.83 5.87 1.30
CA GLU A 4 4.45 4.89 2.32
C GLU A 4 3.40 5.53 3.22
N VAL A 5 2.25 4.87 3.34
CA VAL A 5 1.18 5.25 4.26
C VAL A 5 0.96 4.07 5.17
N THR A 6 1.48 4.19 6.39
CA THR A 6 1.29 3.17 7.40
C THR A 6 -0.13 3.29 7.97
N ILE A 7 -1.03 2.39 7.58
CA ILE A 7 -2.32 2.23 8.25
C ILE A 7 -2.07 1.49 9.57
N ARG A 8 -1.58 2.20 10.59
CA ARG A 8 -1.36 1.65 11.93
C ARG A 8 -2.68 1.39 12.64
N ALA A 9 -3.42 0.34 12.28
CA ALA A 9 -4.38 -0.23 13.23
C ALA A 9 -3.61 -0.55 14.53
N ASP A 10 -4.21 -0.20 15.68
CA ASP A 10 -3.56 -0.08 16.98
C ASP A 10 -2.47 -1.13 17.23
N GLN A 11 -1.21 -0.67 17.30
CA GLN A 11 -0.04 -1.52 17.43
C GLN A 11 -0.11 -2.38 18.70
N LYS A 12 -0.75 -1.89 19.78
CA LYS A 12 -0.92 -2.66 21.01
C LYS A 12 -1.87 -3.84 20.83
N THR A 13 -2.96 -3.65 20.09
CA THR A 13 -3.91 -4.72 19.77
C THR A 13 -3.25 -5.80 18.92
N PHE A 14 -2.44 -5.40 17.93
CA PHE A 14 -1.65 -6.30 17.10
C PHE A 14 -0.61 -7.09 17.90
N GLU A 15 0.12 -6.43 18.80
CA GLU A 15 1.08 -7.09 19.68
C GLU A 15 0.39 -8.06 20.64
N HIS A 16 -0.77 -7.70 21.20
CA HIS A 16 -1.52 -8.58 22.09
C HIS A 16 -2.04 -9.83 21.35
N PHE A 17 -2.59 -9.64 20.14
CA PHE A 17 -3.02 -10.74 19.28
C PHE A 17 -1.87 -11.65 18.86
N ALA A 18 -0.74 -11.06 18.40
CA ALA A 18 0.44 -11.83 18.02
C ALA A 18 1.03 -12.62 19.21
N ARG A 19 1.00 -12.05 20.42
CA ARG A 19 1.43 -12.75 21.65
C ARG A 19 0.44 -13.83 22.10
N ALA A 20 -0.86 -13.69 21.82
CA ALA A 20 -1.84 -14.74 22.09
C ALA A 20 -1.57 -15.94 21.18
N LEU A 21 -1.45 -15.69 19.87
CA LEU A 21 -1.08 -16.68 18.85
C LEU A 21 0.21 -17.45 19.16
N ASP A 22 1.25 -16.74 19.61
CA ASP A 22 2.55 -17.34 19.94
C ASP A 22 2.48 -18.22 21.21
N ARG A 23 1.67 -17.83 22.19
CA ARG A 23 1.50 -18.57 23.46
C ARG A 23 0.73 -19.88 23.30
N GLU A 24 -0.25 -19.93 22.39
CA GLU A 24 -1.05 -21.13 22.13
C GLU A 24 -0.31 -22.20 21.29
N ALA A 25 1.00 -22.02 21.04
CA ALA A 25 1.76 -22.85 20.10
C ALA A 25 1.04 -22.95 18.73
N GLY A 26 0.42 -21.83 18.31
CA GLY A 26 -0.39 -21.76 17.11
C GLY A 26 0.38 -22.30 15.91
N SER A 27 -0.21 -23.27 15.21
CA SER A 27 0.44 -23.87 14.05
C SER A 27 0.77 -22.79 13.02
N ARG A 28 1.84 -22.97 12.24
CA ARG A 28 2.20 -22.06 11.14
C ARG A 28 1.02 -21.80 10.17
N ALA A 29 0.09 -22.75 10.08
CA ALA A 29 -1.15 -22.60 9.33
C ALA A 29 -2.04 -21.50 9.93
N MET A 30 -2.28 -21.50 11.25
CA MET A 30 -3.12 -20.48 11.92
C MET A 30 -2.56 -19.06 11.78
N LEU A 31 -1.23 -18.92 11.83
CA LEU A 31 -0.57 -17.63 11.60
C LEU A 31 -0.75 -17.15 10.16
N ARG A 32 -0.74 -18.06 9.19
CA ARG A 32 -1.01 -17.75 7.78
C ARG A 32 -2.47 -17.37 7.60
N ASP A 33 -3.41 -18.17 8.11
CA ASP A 33 -4.83 -17.89 7.98
C ASP A 33 -5.22 -16.56 8.63
N ALA A 34 -4.62 -16.20 9.76
CA ALA A 34 -4.80 -14.90 10.39
C ALA A 34 -4.20 -13.76 9.55
N ALA A 35 -3.03 -13.97 8.93
CA ALA A 35 -2.43 -12.99 8.03
C ALA A 35 -3.30 -12.78 6.78
N ASP A 36 -3.72 -13.86 6.13
CA ASP A 36 -4.57 -13.85 4.94
C ASP A 36 -5.90 -13.13 5.25
N SER A 37 -6.52 -13.42 6.39
CA SER A 37 -7.76 -12.74 6.81
C SER A 37 -7.59 -11.22 7.00
N ILE A 38 -6.41 -10.77 7.43
CA ILE A 38 -6.09 -9.35 7.59
C ILE A 38 -5.72 -8.72 6.24
N GLU A 39 -5.05 -9.45 5.36
CA GLU A 39 -4.76 -9.03 3.98
C GLU A 39 -6.06 -8.81 3.20
N ASP A 40 -7.00 -9.75 3.28
CA ASP A 40 -8.33 -9.62 2.66
C ASP A 40 -9.09 -8.39 3.18
N ALA A 41 -8.96 -8.08 4.47
CA ALA A 41 -9.61 -6.93 5.08
C ALA A 41 -9.04 -5.58 4.59
N ILE A 42 -7.75 -5.50 4.27
CA ILE A 42 -7.12 -4.27 3.78
C ILE A 42 -7.11 -4.15 2.26
N SER A 43 -7.23 -5.28 1.54
CA SER A 43 -7.22 -5.36 0.08
C SER A 43 -8.12 -4.32 -0.60
N PRO A 44 -9.37 -4.05 -0.14
CA PRO A 44 -10.19 -3.00 -0.72
C PRO A 44 -9.51 -1.63 -0.74
N ALA A 45 -8.83 -1.23 0.34
CA ALA A 45 -8.13 0.06 0.40
C ALA A 45 -6.94 0.10 -0.58
N THR A 46 -6.20 -0.99 -0.70
CA THR A 46 -5.12 -1.17 -1.67
C THR A 46 -5.63 -1.06 -3.11
N GLN A 47 -6.76 -1.72 -3.42
CA GLN A 47 -7.38 -1.65 -4.74
C GLN A 47 -7.88 -0.25 -5.08
N GLN A 48 -8.40 0.51 -4.11
CA GLN A 48 -8.77 1.91 -4.32
C GLN A 48 -7.54 2.77 -4.67
N ALA A 49 -6.40 2.56 -3.99
CA ALA A 49 -5.16 3.26 -4.33
C ALA A 49 -4.65 2.88 -5.73
N ARG A 50 -4.68 1.59 -6.10
CA ARG A 50 -4.35 1.13 -7.46
C ARG A 50 -5.26 1.76 -8.52
N GLY A 51 -6.57 1.76 -8.28
CA GLY A 51 -7.55 2.41 -9.15
C GLY A 51 -7.30 3.91 -9.32
N ALA A 52 -6.97 4.61 -8.23
CA ALA A 52 -6.72 6.04 -8.24
C ALA A 52 -5.53 6.44 -9.13
N ILE A 53 -4.42 5.69 -9.11
CA ILE A 53 -3.29 5.97 -10.02
C ILE A 53 -3.59 5.55 -11.46
N LEU A 54 -4.35 4.49 -11.68
CA LEU A 54 -4.75 4.06 -13.02
C LEU A 54 -5.69 5.08 -13.69
N ALA A 55 -6.48 5.81 -12.90
CA ALA A 55 -7.33 6.91 -13.37
C ALA A 55 -6.53 8.18 -13.76
N MET A 56 -5.21 8.23 -13.50
CA MET A 56 -4.37 9.35 -13.93
C MET A 56 -4.39 9.48 -15.46
N ARG A 57 -4.86 10.62 -15.94
CA ARG A 57 -4.90 10.93 -17.38
C ARG A 57 -3.49 10.87 -17.97
N SER A 58 -3.31 10.11 -19.05
CA SER A 58 -2.09 10.14 -19.86
C SER A 58 -2.37 10.77 -21.22
N ALA A 59 -1.62 11.81 -21.58
CA ALA A 59 -1.67 12.45 -22.89
C ALA A 59 -0.48 12.07 -23.80
N GLY A 60 0.23 10.99 -23.47
CA GLY A 60 1.41 10.54 -24.22
C GLY A 60 1.05 9.73 -25.45
N LEU A 61 1.94 9.76 -26.46
CA LEU A 61 1.88 8.83 -27.59
C LEU A 61 2.01 7.38 -27.07
N PRO A 62 1.30 6.42 -27.68
CA PRO A 62 1.49 5.01 -27.38
C PRO A 62 2.97 4.65 -27.57
N HIS A 63 3.59 4.09 -26.53
CA HIS A 63 4.90 3.49 -26.62
C HIS A 63 4.78 2.01 -26.26
N GLY A 64 5.49 1.11 -26.94
CA GLY A 64 5.37 -0.35 -26.74
C GLY A 64 5.85 -0.90 -25.39
N GLY A 65 6.17 -0.03 -24.42
CA GLY A 65 6.53 -0.39 -23.05
C GLY A 65 5.38 -0.18 -22.05
N GLU A 66 5.53 -0.74 -20.85
CA GLU A 66 4.53 -0.63 -19.78
C GLU A 66 4.25 0.85 -19.41
N PRO A 67 2.97 1.27 -19.36
CA PRO A 67 2.62 2.61 -18.92
C PRO A 67 3.08 2.87 -17.49
N LEU A 68 3.63 4.06 -17.22
CA LEU A 68 4.12 4.42 -15.88
C LEU A 68 3.07 4.23 -14.78
N ARG A 69 1.80 4.54 -15.06
CA ARG A 69 0.69 4.33 -14.12
C ARG A 69 0.46 2.87 -13.76
N ALA A 70 0.66 1.96 -14.73
CA ALA A 70 0.51 0.52 -14.53
C ALA A 70 1.65 -0.01 -13.67
N ALA A 71 2.88 0.40 -13.96
CA ALA A 71 4.04 0.07 -13.15
C ALA A 71 3.86 0.55 -11.70
N ILE A 72 3.40 1.80 -11.49
CA ILE A 72 3.13 2.33 -10.14
C ILE A 72 2.04 1.50 -9.45
N ALA A 73 0.93 1.19 -10.13
CA ALA A 73 -0.16 0.38 -9.57
C ALA A 73 0.31 -1.02 -9.16
N ALA A 74 1.14 -1.67 -10.00
CA ALA A 74 1.73 -2.97 -9.73
C ALA A 74 2.68 -2.96 -8.52
N GLY A 75 3.27 -1.80 -8.20
CA GLY A 75 4.10 -1.62 -7.01
C GLY A 75 3.33 -1.22 -5.75
N VAL A 76 2.00 -1.13 -5.78
CA VAL A 76 1.18 -0.87 -4.59
C VAL A 76 0.87 -2.19 -3.90
N ASP A 77 1.41 -2.41 -2.72
CA ASP A 77 1.32 -3.67 -1.99
C ASP A 77 0.88 -3.46 -0.54
N GLU A 78 0.13 -4.43 -0.01
CA GLU A 78 -0.06 -4.58 1.43
C GLU A 78 1.10 -5.35 2.06
N HIS A 79 1.43 -5.00 3.30
CA HIS A 79 2.34 -5.77 4.14
C HIS A 79 1.68 -6.00 5.50
N VAL A 80 1.39 -7.26 5.78
CA VAL A 80 0.94 -7.71 7.10
C VAL A 80 2.11 -8.36 7.82
N VAL A 81 2.35 -7.93 9.07
CA VAL A 81 3.35 -8.53 9.95
C VAL A 81 2.65 -8.92 11.24
N LEU A 82 2.76 -10.20 11.62
CA LEU A 82 2.17 -10.75 12.85
C LEU A 82 3.24 -11.20 13.85
N LYS A 83 4.33 -10.43 13.96
CA LYS A 83 5.41 -10.72 14.93
C LYS A 83 5.19 -9.94 16.23
N PRO A 84 5.38 -10.54 17.43
CA PRO A 84 5.04 -9.92 18.72
C PRO A 84 5.62 -8.52 19.04
N ARG A 85 6.65 -8.06 18.32
CA ARG A 85 7.30 -6.75 18.52
C ARG A 85 7.24 -5.82 17.31
N SER A 86 6.65 -6.28 16.21
CA SER A 86 6.57 -5.54 14.95
C SER A 86 5.24 -5.80 14.25
N ALA A 87 4.22 -6.15 15.02
CA ALA A 87 2.94 -6.54 14.46
C ALA A 87 2.21 -5.29 13.94
N GLY A 88 1.62 -5.41 12.76
CA GLY A 88 0.91 -4.31 12.12
C GLY A 88 0.71 -4.54 10.64
N VAL A 89 -0.06 -3.62 10.05
CA VAL A 89 -0.40 -3.62 8.63
C VAL A 89 0.03 -2.29 8.02
N LYS A 90 0.52 -2.33 6.79
CA LYS A 90 0.80 -1.12 6.02
C LYS A 90 0.51 -1.32 4.54
N VAL A 91 0.17 -0.24 3.86
CA VAL A 91 0.10 -0.19 2.40
C VAL A 91 1.26 0.66 1.92
N VAL A 92 2.02 0.18 0.95
CA VAL A 92 3.18 0.88 0.41
C VAL A 92 3.07 0.99 -1.10
N ALA A 93 3.59 2.08 -1.66
CA ALA A 93 3.82 2.21 -3.09
C ALA A 93 5.33 2.12 -3.36
N SER A 94 5.77 0.92 -3.72
CA SER A 94 7.16 0.53 -3.87
C SER A 94 7.86 1.25 -5.03
N SER A 95 9.14 1.58 -4.82
CA SER A 95 10.04 2.03 -5.89
C SER A 95 10.70 0.86 -6.64
N LYS A 96 10.53 -0.37 -6.16
CA LYS A 96 11.10 -1.58 -6.78
C LYS A 96 10.26 -1.95 -8.01
N GLY A 97 10.91 -2.40 -9.07
CA GLY A 97 10.23 -2.75 -10.33
C GLY A 97 9.80 -1.55 -11.18
N MET A 98 10.08 -0.31 -10.75
CA MET A 98 9.82 0.87 -11.58
C MET A 98 10.69 0.87 -12.84
N PRO A 99 10.19 1.44 -13.97
CA PRO A 99 10.99 1.64 -15.16
C PRO A 99 12.29 2.39 -14.86
N ARG A 100 13.33 2.11 -15.65
CA ARG A 100 14.65 2.74 -15.49
C ARG A 100 14.49 4.27 -15.44
N TRP A 101 15.13 4.92 -14.47
CA TRP A 101 15.05 6.35 -14.19
C TRP A 101 13.75 6.86 -13.54
N PHE A 102 12.75 6.00 -13.31
CA PHE A 102 11.45 6.34 -12.71
C PHE A 102 11.27 5.80 -11.29
N THR A 103 12.35 5.53 -10.56
CA THR A 103 12.29 4.97 -9.18
C THR A 103 11.51 5.84 -8.19
N GLN A 104 11.46 7.16 -8.39
CA GLN A 104 10.70 8.08 -7.53
C GLN A 104 9.28 8.37 -8.04
N ALA A 105 8.82 7.66 -9.07
CA ALA A 105 7.55 7.96 -9.72
C ALA A 105 6.35 7.89 -8.75
N PRO A 106 6.19 6.87 -7.88
CA PRO A 106 5.04 6.83 -6.97
C PRO A 106 4.93 8.08 -6.09
N LYS A 107 6.06 8.52 -5.53
CA LYS A 107 6.14 9.73 -4.70
C LYS A 107 5.89 11.00 -5.50
N ARG A 108 6.48 11.11 -6.69
CA ARG A 108 6.36 12.31 -7.54
C ARG A 108 4.95 12.47 -8.11
N THR A 109 4.30 11.38 -8.47
CA THR A 109 2.92 11.42 -8.98
C THR A 109 1.91 11.74 -7.89
N ASN A 110 2.17 11.32 -6.64
CA ASN A 110 1.31 11.63 -5.50
C ASN A 110 1.45 13.09 -5.02
N ALA A 111 2.61 13.73 -5.24
CA ALA A 111 2.89 15.06 -4.74
C ALA A 111 2.03 16.15 -5.40
N ARG A 112 1.29 16.94 -4.59
CA ARG A 112 0.49 18.09 -5.05
C ARG A 112 1.30 19.16 -5.81
N ARG A 113 2.55 19.35 -5.42
CA ARG A 113 3.47 20.30 -6.08
C ARG A 113 3.98 19.81 -7.45
N GLY A 114 3.75 18.55 -7.79
CA GLY A 114 4.33 17.91 -8.98
C GLY A 114 5.85 17.73 -8.88
N TRP A 115 6.50 17.58 -10.03
CA TRP A 115 7.95 17.55 -10.15
C TRP A 115 8.41 18.30 -11.40
N THR A 116 9.65 18.79 -11.37
CA THR A 116 10.27 19.48 -12.51
C THR A 116 11.23 18.53 -13.21
N HIS A 117 11.20 18.52 -14.54
CA HIS A 117 12.15 17.75 -15.35
C HIS A 117 12.50 18.51 -16.64
N PRO A 118 13.67 18.25 -17.24
CA PRO A 118 13.99 18.82 -18.55
C PRO A 118 13.07 18.24 -19.63
N VAL A 119 12.81 19.03 -20.66
CA VAL A 119 12.18 18.55 -21.89
C VAL A 119 13.21 17.71 -22.66
N TYR A 120 12.79 16.53 -23.12
CA TYR A 120 13.66 15.66 -23.92
C TYR A 120 14.18 16.43 -25.15
N GLY A 121 15.50 16.40 -25.38
CA GLY A 121 16.15 17.14 -26.46
C GLY A 121 16.32 18.65 -26.25
N ARG A 122 15.84 19.21 -25.13
CA ARG A 122 16.01 20.64 -24.77
C ARG A 122 16.30 20.77 -23.27
N THR A 123 17.52 20.42 -22.87
CA THR A 123 17.94 20.36 -21.46
C THR A 123 17.91 21.72 -20.73
N GLY A 124 17.94 22.84 -21.45
CA GLY A 124 17.78 24.19 -20.89
C GLY A 124 16.33 24.57 -20.55
N VAL A 125 15.35 23.77 -20.96
CA VAL A 125 13.93 24.03 -20.69
C VAL A 125 13.42 23.04 -19.65
N LEU A 126 13.11 23.56 -18.47
CA LEU A 126 12.50 22.81 -17.38
C LEU A 126 10.99 22.95 -17.43
N VAL A 127 10.27 21.82 -17.38
CA VAL A 127 8.81 21.79 -17.30
C VAL A 127 8.39 21.18 -15.97
N ARG A 128 7.30 21.72 -15.41
CA ARG A 128 6.65 21.17 -14.23
C ARG A 128 5.54 20.22 -14.65
N GLN A 129 5.66 18.96 -14.27
CA GLN A 129 4.64 17.94 -14.48
C GLN A 129 3.88 17.69 -13.17
N ILE A 130 2.55 17.72 -13.26
CA ILE A 130 1.65 17.32 -12.17
C ILE A 130 1.13 15.92 -12.51
N GLY A 131 1.27 14.99 -11.57
CA GLY A 131 0.79 13.62 -11.71
C GLY A 131 -0.68 13.49 -11.32
N ALA A 132 -0.95 12.62 -10.34
CA ALA A 132 -2.25 12.46 -9.71
C ALA A 132 -2.17 12.85 -8.22
N PRO A 133 -2.22 14.15 -7.89
CA PRO A 133 -2.10 14.61 -6.52
C PRO A 133 -3.00 13.87 -5.53
N GLY A 134 -2.41 13.32 -4.48
CA GLY A 134 -3.16 12.60 -3.43
C GLY A 134 -3.72 11.25 -3.84
N TRP A 135 -3.33 10.68 -4.99
CA TRP A 135 -3.82 9.38 -5.44
C TRP A 135 -3.59 8.28 -4.40
N PHE A 136 -2.51 8.39 -3.61
CA PHE A 136 -2.16 7.44 -2.57
C PHE A 136 -2.57 7.94 -1.19
N ASP A 137 -2.03 9.08 -0.75
CA ASP A 137 -2.20 9.57 0.62
C ASP A 137 -3.66 9.92 0.94
N ASP A 138 -4.30 10.72 0.09
CA ASP A 138 -5.69 11.13 0.34
C ASP A 138 -6.64 9.94 0.20
N THR A 139 -6.39 9.05 -0.77
CA THR A 139 -7.20 7.85 -0.98
C THR A 139 -7.14 6.95 0.25
N LEU A 140 -5.95 6.61 0.73
CA LEU A 140 -5.80 5.77 1.91
C LEU A 140 -6.29 6.49 3.17
N ALA A 141 -6.14 7.80 3.29
CA ALA A 141 -6.69 8.55 4.41
C ALA A 141 -8.23 8.47 4.48
N ARG A 142 -8.92 8.56 3.33
CA ARG A 142 -10.38 8.39 3.25
C ARG A 142 -10.84 6.99 3.65
N HIS A 143 -10.09 5.96 3.28
CA HIS A 143 -10.44 4.57 3.56
C HIS A 143 -9.89 4.03 4.88
N ALA A 144 -8.97 4.75 5.54
CA ALA A 144 -8.30 4.31 6.75
C ALA A 144 -9.26 3.93 7.90
N PRO A 145 -10.34 4.67 8.20
CA PRO A 145 -11.26 4.28 9.28
C PRO A 145 -11.94 2.93 9.01
N ALA A 146 -12.41 2.71 7.78
CA ALA A 146 -13.06 1.47 7.38
C ALA A 146 -12.07 0.30 7.38
N ALA A 147 -10.88 0.50 6.81
CA ALA A 147 -9.82 -0.51 6.79
C ALA A 147 -9.37 -0.90 8.22
N ARG A 148 -9.22 0.08 9.12
CA ARG A 148 -8.88 -0.18 10.53
C ARG A 148 -9.93 -1.05 11.21
N ARG A 149 -11.21 -0.75 11.00
CA ARG A 149 -12.32 -1.55 11.55
C ARG A 149 -12.30 -2.97 10.99
N ALA A 150 -12.19 -3.12 9.66
CA ALA A 150 -12.16 -4.43 9.02
C ALA A 150 -11.00 -5.29 9.52
N VAL A 151 -9.82 -4.69 9.72
CA VAL A 151 -8.66 -5.38 10.30
C VAL A 151 -8.91 -5.84 11.74
N VAL A 152 -9.51 -4.98 12.58
CA VAL A 152 -9.86 -5.35 13.96
C VAL A 152 -10.90 -6.48 13.99
N ASP A 153 -11.91 -6.40 13.13
CA ASP A 153 -12.94 -7.43 13.00
C ASP A 153 -12.31 -8.77 12.55
N ALA A 154 -11.42 -8.75 11.55
CA ALA A 154 -10.68 -9.92 11.08
C ALA A 154 -9.79 -10.54 12.18
N MET A 155 -9.16 -9.72 13.01
CA MET A 155 -8.39 -10.19 14.18
C MET A 155 -9.28 -10.86 15.21
N HIS A 156 -10.44 -10.28 15.52
CA HIS A 156 -11.41 -10.87 16.46
C HIS A 156 -11.96 -12.19 15.94
N ASP A 157 -12.31 -12.28 14.66
CA ASP A 157 -12.82 -13.51 14.08
C ASP A 157 -11.75 -14.59 14.00
N SER A 158 -10.49 -14.21 13.75
CA SER A 158 -9.35 -15.13 13.84
C SER A 158 -9.14 -15.64 15.26
N ALA A 159 -9.20 -14.76 16.28
CA ALA A 159 -9.13 -15.14 17.69
C ALA A 159 -10.23 -16.14 18.09
N LYS A 160 -11.49 -15.88 17.68
CA LYS A 160 -12.61 -16.81 17.94
C LYS A 160 -12.43 -18.17 17.26
N ARG A 161 -11.84 -18.22 16.05
CA ARG A 161 -11.54 -19.48 15.37
C ARG A 161 -10.49 -20.29 16.13
N ILE A 162 -9.49 -19.62 16.70
CA ILE A 162 -8.44 -20.23 17.52
C ILE A 162 -9.03 -20.81 18.81
N GLU A 163 -9.87 -20.05 19.52
CA GLU A 163 -10.50 -20.50 20.78
C GLU A 163 -11.47 -21.69 20.60
N ARG A 164 -11.98 -21.92 19.38
CA ARG A 164 -12.97 -22.97 19.07
C ARG A 164 -12.37 -24.24 18.45
N GLY A 165 -11.12 -24.19 18.02
CA GLY A 165 -10.39 -25.34 17.45
C GLY A 165 -9.58 -26.06 18.51
#